data_AF-A0A5D3WMV8-F1
#
_entry.id   AF-A0A5D3WMV8-F1
#
_cell.length_a   1.000
_cell.length_b   1.000
_cell.length_c   1.000
_cell.angle_alpha   90.00
_cell.angle_beta   90.00
_cell.angle_gamma   90.00
#
_symmetry.space_group_name_H-M   'P 1'
#
loop_
_entity.id
_entity.type
_entity.pdbx_description
1 polymer ?
#
loop_
_entity_poly.entity_id
_entity_poly.type
_entity_poly.pdbx_seq_one_letter_code
_entity_poly.pdbx_strand_id
1 'polypeptide(L)'
;MTAGKEIVVAFYGMRFPRRDWSVHFDWNEVMSFLEEQTAELAPLGIRLKVERDSSRVIDINGYGDLLNAVRLRSSQDGLGNPCLGHVIGASADLDFLADLKRGIGRIAFAPEMIAPDTEYRKVCHNCGCGC
;
A
#
# COMPACT_ATOMS: atom_id res chain seq x y z
N MET A 1 11.54 26.85 3.98
CA MET A 1 11.06 25.61 4.61
C MET A 1 10.79 24.63 3.49
N THR A 2 11.66 23.65 3.28
CA THR A 2 11.38 22.55 2.34
C THR A 2 10.13 21.83 2.86
N ALA A 3 9.08 21.78 2.05
CA ALA A 3 7.86 21.08 2.42
C ALA A 3 8.20 19.59 2.57
N GLY A 4 8.12 19.06 3.79
CA GLY A 4 8.37 17.65 4.07
C GLY A 4 7.50 16.75 3.19
N LYS A 5 8.02 15.56 2.87
CA LYS A 5 7.34 14.59 2.01
C LYS A 5 6.15 13.99 2.75
N GLU A 6 5.01 13.88 2.07
CA GLU A 6 3.85 13.19 2.59
C GLU A 6 3.62 11.90 1.79
N ILE A 7 3.43 10.80 2.51
CA ILE A 7 3.05 9.50 1.97
C ILE A 7 1.68 9.15 2.52
N VAL A 8 0.72 8.92 1.62
CA VAL A 8 -0.63 8.47 1.99
C VAL A 8 -0.69 6.96 1.86
N VAL A 9 -1.01 6.28 2.96
CA VAL A 9 -1.35 4.86 3.02
C VAL A 9 -2.87 4.75 3.06
N ALA A 10 -3.49 4.50 1.91
CA ALA A 10 -4.93 4.41 1.77
C ALA A 10 -5.39 2.95 1.69
N PHE A 11 -6.33 2.57 2.54
CA PHE A 11 -6.94 1.24 2.55
C PHE A 11 -8.32 1.29 1.92
N TYR A 12 -8.52 0.50 0.87
CA TYR A 12 -9.84 0.27 0.28
C TYR A 12 -10.65 -0.69 1.14
N GLY A 13 -11.97 -0.65 0.96
CA GLY A 13 -12.85 -1.67 1.50
C GLY A 13 -12.44 -3.07 1.02
N MET A 14 -12.55 -4.05 1.89
CA MET A 14 -12.18 -5.43 1.60
C MET A 14 -13.41 -6.33 1.79
N ARG A 15 -13.70 -7.16 0.79
CA ARG A 15 -14.72 -8.20 0.89
C ARG A 15 -14.04 -9.55 0.72
N PHE A 16 -14.38 -10.51 1.58
CA PHE A 16 -13.79 -11.85 1.59
C PHE A 16 -14.85 -12.87 1.14
N PRO A 17 -15.04 -13.05 -0.19
CA PRO A 17 -16.11 -13.92 -0.71
C PRO A 17 -15.79 -15.42 -0.53
N ARG A 18 -14.50 -15.77 -0.43
CA ARG A 18 -14.03 -17.14 -0.26
C ARG A 18 -14.08 -17.55 1.21
N ARG A 19 -14.58 -18.77 1.48
CA ARG A 19 -14.59 -19.37 2.82
C ARG A 19 -13.37 -20.24 3.09
N ASP A 20 -12.68 -20.66 2.04
CA ASP A 20 -11.49 -21.50 2.05
C ASP A 20 -10.19 -20.69 2.13
N TRP A 21 -10.31 -19.36 2.18
CA TRP A 21 -9.18 -18.45 2.33
C TRP A 21 -9.49 -17.43 3.43
N SER A 22 -8.53 -17.24 4.32
CA SER A 22 -8.59 -16.21 5.35
C SER A 22 -7.20 -15.65 5.58
N VAL A 23 -7.16 -14.44 6.09
CA VAL A 23 -5.95 -13.79 6.59
C VAL A 23 -6.27 -13.23 7.96
N HIS A 24 -5.31 -13.28 8.87
CA HIS A 24 -5.41 -12.52 10.10
C HIS A 24 -5.13 -11.06 9.76
N PHE A 25 -6.17 -10.23 9.80
CA PHE A 25 -6.06 -8.79 9.56
C PHE A 25 -6.59 -8.06 10.79
N ASP A 26 -5.68 -7.68 11.69
CA ASP A 26 -6.01 -6.87 12.86
C ASP A 26 -5.76 -5.40 12.54
N TRP A 27 -6.83 -4.61 12.53
CA TRP A 27 -6.73 -3.17 12.31
C TRP A 27 -5.95 -2.45 13.40
N ASN A 28 -6.01 -2.91 14.65
CA ASN A 28 -5.27 -2.29 15.74
C ASN A 28 -3.77 -2.50 15.54
N GLU A 29 -3.37 -3.72 15.19
CA GLU A 29 -1.98 -4.06 14.89
C GLU A 29 -1.45 -3.22 13.71
N VAL A 30 -2.23 -3.12 12.64
CA VAL A 30 -1.85 -2.30 11.47
C VAL A 30 -1.71 -0.82 11.83
N MET A 31 -2.63 -0.27 12.64
CA MET A 31 -2.56 1.13 13.05
C MET A 31 -1.38 1.40 13.97
N SER A 32 -1.13 0.54 14.97
CA SER A 32 0.03 0.65 15.85
C SER A 32 1.35 0.58 15.06
N PHE A 33 1.44 -0.35 14.11
CA PHE A 33 2.59 -0.43 13.21
C PHE A 33 2.77 0.87 12.39
N LEU A 34 1.71 1.44 11.83
CA LEU A 34 1.80 2.68 11.05
C LEU A 34 2.17 3.90 11.91
N GLU A 35 1.76 3.93 13.18
CA GLU A 35 2.20 4.95 14.14
C GLU A 35 3.71 4.85 14.41
N GLU A 36 4.22 3.63 14.61
CA GLU A 36 5.66 3.39 14.75
C GLU A 36 6.43 3.84 13.50
N GLN A 37 5.97 3.47 12.30
CA GLN A 37 6.59 3.90 11.06
C GLN A 37 6.53 5.43 10.87
N THR A 38 5.46 6.08 11.33
CA THR A 38 5.36 7.55 11.32
C THR A 38 6.44 8.17 12.21
N ALA A 39 6.64 7.62 13.41
CA ALA A 39 7.66 8.08 14.34
C ALA A 39 9.09 7.86 13.81
N GLU A 40 9.34 6.73 13.14
CA GLU A 40 10.64 6.43 12.51
C GLU A 40 10.97 7.40 11.35
N LEU A 41 9.97 7.79 10.56
CA LEU A 41 10.14 8.62 9.36
C LEU A 41 10.10 10.13 9.63
N ALA A 42 9.46 10.56 10.72
CA ALA A 42 9.32 11.97 11.05
C ALA A 42 10.66 12.74 11.14
N PRO A 43 11.74 12.21 11.75
CA PRO A 43 13.05 12.88 11.78
C PRO A 43 13.66 13.11 10.39
N LEU A 44 13.24 12.33 9.39
CA LEU A 44 13.68 12.44 7.99
C LEU A 44 12.83 13.43 7.19
N GLY A 45 11.88 14.11 7.84
CA GLY A 45 10.97 15.06 7.19
C GLY A 45 9.87 14.38 6.35
N ILE A 46 9.60 13.10 6.59
CA ILE A 46 8.56 12.33 5.93
C ILE A 46 7.39 12.14 6.91
N ARG A 47 6.18 12.46 6.47
CA ARG A 47 4.94 12.17 7.21
C ARG A 47 4.16 11.06 6.53
N LEU A 48 3.64 10.13 7.32
CA LEU A 48 2.63 9.20 6.87
C LEU A 48 1.24 9.73 7.22
N LYS A 49 0.31 9.60 6.27
CA LYS A 49 -1.12 9.84 6.47
C LYS A 49 -1.86 8.55 6.17
N VAL A 50 -2.70 8.11 7.09
CA VAL A 50 -3.54 6.92 6.90
C VAL A 50 -4.92 7.35 6.45
N GLU A 51 -5.43 6.73 5.39
CA GLU A 51 -6.78 6.96 4.87
C GLU A 51 -7.53 5.64 4.75
N ARG A 52 -8.85 5.69 4.99
CA ARG A 52 -9.76 4.58 4.70
C ARG A 52 -10.75 5.07 3.65
N ASP A 53 -10.80 4.37 2.53
CA ASP A 53 -11.69 4.67 1.42
C ASP A 53 -12.63 3.47 1.21
N SER A 54 -13.79 3.54 1.85
CA SER A 54 -14.84 2.53 1.69
C SER A 54 -15.68 2.71 0.44
N SER A 55 -15.47 3.77 -0.36
CA SER A 55 -16.16 3.97 -1.64
C SER A 55 -15.69 2.99 -2.72
N ARG A 56 -14.47 2.44 -2.52
CA ARG A 56 -13.90 1.37 -3.34
C ARG A 56 -13.79 0.11 -2.52
N VAL A 57 -14.22 -1.01 -3.09
CA VAL A 57 -14.16 -2.33 -2.43
C VAL A 57 -13.49 -3.32 -3.37
N ILE A 58 -12.53 -4.08 -2.83
CA ILE A 58 -11.83 -5.16 -3.55
C ILE A 58 -12.23 -6.51 -2.96
N ASP A 59 -12.48 -7.48 -3.85
CA ASP A 59 -12.66 -8.88 -3.49
C ASP A 59 -11.30 -9.53 -3.22
N ILE A 60 -11.12 -10.03 -2.01
CA ILE A 60 -9.88 -10.66 -1.56
C ILE A 60 -10.01 -12.17 -1.78
N ASN A 61 -9.46 -12.67 -2.90
CA ASN A 61 -9.42 -14.11 -3.21
C ASN A 61 -8.07 -14.75 -2.88
N GLY A 62 -7.10 -13.95 -2.46
CA GLY A 62 -5.76 -14.36 -2.09
C GLY A 62 -4.92 -13.19 -1.60
N TYR A 63 -3.68 -13.47 -1.24
CA TYR A 63 -2.77 -12.47 -0.67
C TYR A 63 -2.45 -11.31 -1.63
N GLY A 64 -2.33 -11.60 -2.94
CA GLY A 64 -2.13 -10.54 -3.94
C GLY A 64 -3.26 -9.51 -3.96
N ASP A 65 -4.51 -9.95 -3.80
CA ASP A 65 -5.67 -9.06 -3.71
C ASP A 65 -5.64 -8.22 -2.43
N LEU A 66 -5.16 -8.79 -1.32
CA LEU A 66 -4.96 -8.06 -0.06
C LEU A 66 -3.96 -6.91 -0.25
N LEU A 67 -2.84 -7.17 -0.92
CA LEU A 67 -1.88 -6.12 -1.27
C LEU A 67 -2.51 -5.06 -2.21
N ASN A 68 -3.42 -5.48 -3.07
CA ASN A 68 -4.13 -4.57 -3.99
C ASN A 68 -5.13 -3.64 -3.30
N ALA A 69 -5.59 -4.02 -2.10
CA ALA A 69 -6.46 -3.19 -1.25
C ALA A 69 -5.73 -2.02 -0.58
N VAL A 70 -4.40 -1.99 -0.61
CA VAL A 70 -3.60 -0.89 -0.06
C VAL A 70 -3.03 -0.05 -1.19
N ARG A 71 -3.17 1.27 -1.09
CA ARG A 71 -2.60 2.26 -2.00
C ARG A 71 -1.54 3.07 -1.28
N LEU A 72 -0.42 3.27 -1.98
CA LEU A 72 0.66 4.11 -1.50
C LEU A 72 0.82 5.28 -2.47
N ARG A 73 0.59 6.49 -1.99
CA ARG A 73 0.63 7.71 -2.82
C ARG A 73 1.64 8.69 -2.24
N SER A 74 2.31 9.42 -3.10
CA SER A 74 3.03 10.64 -2.72
C SER A 74 2.84 11.70 -3.78
N SER A 75 2.41 12.89 -3.36
CA SER A 75 2.20 14.03 -4.27
C SER A 75 3.51 14.58 -4.86
N GLN A 76 4.65 14.24 -4.25
CA GLN A 76 5.97 14.76 -4.64
C GLN A 76 6.70 13.86 -5.65
N ASP A 77 6.28 12.60 -5.80
CA ASP A 77 7.03 11.60 -6.56
C ASP A 77 6.46 11.34 -7.97
N GLY A 78 5.36 12.00 -8.35
CA GLY A 78 4.69 11.76 -9.63
C GLY A 78 4.08 10.36 -9.76
N LEU A 79 4.02 9.61 -8.65
CA LEU A 79 3.39 8.30 -8.57
C LEU A 79 1.88 8.49 -8.53
N GLY A 80 1.16 7.82 -9.45
CA GLY A 80 -0.29 7.93 -9.58
C GLY A 80 -1.03 7.33 -8.38
N ASN A 81 -1.54 6.11 -8.53
CA ASN A 81 -2.27 5.42 -7.44
C ASN A 81 -1.87 3.95 -7.34
N PRO A 82 -0.56 3.64 -7.22
CA PRO A 82 -0.09 2.26 -7.21
C PRO A 82 -0.61 1.51 -5.99
N CYS A 83 -0.96 0.24 -6.18
CA CYS A 83 -1.21 -0.65 -5.05
C CYS A 83 0.11 -1.09 -4.41
N LEU A 84 0.04 -1.56 -3.17
CA LEU A 84 1.21 -2.11 -2.48
C LEU A 84 1.85 -3.25 -3.31
N GLY A 85 1.05 -4.15 -3.86
CA GLY A 85 1.54 -5.25 -4.70
C GLY A 85 2.29 -4.78 -5.96
N HIS A 86 1.93 -3.61 -6.51
CA HIS A 86 2.69 -2.98 -7.60
C HIS A 86 4.03 -2.43 -7.11
N VAL A 87 4.05 -1.80 -5.93
CA VAL A 87 5.26 -1.19 -5.37
C VAL A 87 6.32 -2.23 -5.00
N ILE A 88 5.92 -3.38 -4.46
CA ILE A 88 6.85 -4.39 -3.94
C ILE A 88 6.93 -5.69 -4.75
N GLY A 89 5.99 -5.93 -5.67
CA GLY A 89 5.85 -7.20 -6.39
C GLY A 89 5.19 -8.29 -5.56
N ALA A 90 5.39 -9.55 -5.97
CA ALA A 90 4.90 -10.70 -5.22
C ALA A 90 5.70 -10.90 -3.93
N SER A 91 4.99 -11.18 -2.84
CA SER A 91 5.57 -11.54 -1.55
C SER A 91 5.47 -13.04 -1.32
N ALA A 92 6.59 -13.67 -0.98
CA ALA A 92 6.68 -15.10 -0.70
C ALA A 92 6.33 -15.44 0.75
N ASP A 93 6.62 -14.52 1.68
CA ASP A 93 6.49 -14.76 3.11
C ASP A 93 5.06 -14.50 3.63
N LEU A 94 4.23 -13.81 2.82
CA LEU A 94 2.84 -13.48 3.12
C LEU A 94 2.67 -12.67 4.42
N ASP A 95 3.71 -11.90 4.81
CA ASP A 95 3.73 -11.03 5.97
C ASP A 95 3.28 -9.61 5.59
N PHE A 96 2.04 -9.28 5.94
CA PHE A 96 1.41 -8.03 5.56
C PHE A 96 2.11 -6.79 6.14
N LEU A 97 2.61 -6.85 7.38
CA LEU A 97 3.27 -5.70 8.01
C LEU A 97 4.66 -5.49 7.43
N ALA A 98 5.41 -6.58 7.21
CA ALA A 98 6.71 -6.50 6.55
C ALA A 98 6.59 -5.94 5.12
N ASP A 99 5.56 -6.36 4.38
CA ASP A 99 5.29 -5.84 3.04
C ASP A 99 4.86 -4.38 3.05
N LEU A 100 4.01 -3.98 4.00
CA LEU A 100 3.64 -2.59 4.19
C LEU A 100 4.88 -1.72 4.49
N LYS A 101 5.80 -2.21 5.34
CA LYS A 101 7.09 -1.55 5.61
C LYS A 101 7.91 -1.37 4.34
N ARG A 102 8.06 -2.44 3.55
CA ARG A 102 8.82 -2.42 2.28
C ARG A 102 8.21 -1.44 1.28
N GLY A 103 6.89 -1.40 1.18
CA GLY A 103 6.18 -0.49 0.29
C GLY A 103 6.38 0.97 0.69
N ILE A 104 6.15 1.29 1.98
CA ILE A 104 6.38 2.63 2.52
C ILE A 104 7.85 3.05 2.32
N GLY A 105 8.80 2.17 2.64
CA GLY A 105 10.22 2.42 2.45
C GLY A 105 10.60 2.68 1.00
N ARG A 106 10.02 1.95 0.05
CA ARG A 106 10.25 2.18 -1.38
C ARG A 106 9.76 3.57 -1.79
N ILE A 107 8.56 3.97 -1.39
CA ILE A 107 8.05 5.31 -1.68
C ILE A 107 8.92 6.38 -1.02
N ALA A 108 9.33 6.17 0.24
CA ALA A 108 10.13 7.11 0.99
C ALA A 108 11.50 7.37 0.35
N PHE A 109 12.19 6.32 -0.09
CA PHE A 109 13.63 6.39 -0.38
C PHE A 109 14.05 6.02 -1.81
N ALA A 110 13.19 5.35 -2.59
CA ALA A 110 13.48 4.99 -3.97
C ALA A 110 12.21 4.97 -4.85
N PRO A 111 11.40 6.05 -4.86
CA PRO A 111 10.15 6.12 -5.61
C PRO A 111 10.36 5.99 -7.14
N GLU A 112 11.50 6.44 -7.65
CA GLU A 112 11.89 6.36 -9.07
C GLU A 112 12.08 4.92 -9.57
N MET A 113 12.24 3.97 -8.65
CA MET A 113 12.36 2.55 -8.98
C MET A 113 11.01 1.83 -9.04
N ILE A 114 9.92 2.54 -8.79
CA ILE A 114 8.56 2.02 -8.94
C ILE A 114 8.13 2.28 -10.38
N ALA A 115 7.76 1.20 -11.08
CA ALA A 115 7.30 1.31 -12.45
C ALA A 115 6.09 2.26 -12.56
N PRO A 116 5.99 3.10 -13.59
CA PRO A 116 4.81 3.93 -13.80
C PRO A 116 3.55 3.08 -14.02
N ASP A 117 2.39 3.61 -13.62
CA ASP A 117 1.08 2.96 -13.80
C ASP A 117 0.82 2.53 -15.27
N THR A 118 1.40 3.25 -16.24
CA THR A 118 1.26 2.97 -17.67
C THR A 118 2.00 1.71 -18.15
N GLU A 119 3.02 1.24 -17.43
CA GLU A 119 3.85 0.10 -17.82
C GLU A 119 3.43 -1.21 -17.15
N TYR A 120 2.70 -1.14 -16.03
CA TYR A 120 2.26 -2.30 -15.24
C TYR A 120 0.95 -2.95 -15.73
N ARG A 121 0.52 -2.63 -16.94
CA ARG A 121 -0.75 -3.07 -17.55
C ARG A 121 -0.87 -4.59 -17.78
N LYS A 122 0.20 -5.38 -17.60
CA LYS A 122 0.19 -6.82 -17.96
C LYS A 122 -0.10 -7.80 -16.81
N VAL A 123 -0.08 -7.38 -15.53
CA VAL A 123 -0.18 -8.32 -14.38
C VAL A 123 -1.16 -7.84 -13.30
N CYS A 124 -2.01 -6.86 -13.61
CA CYS A 124 -2.92 -6.28 -12.62
C CYS A 124 -4.16 -7.17 -12.41
N HIS A 125 -4.12 -8.05 -11.41
CA HIS A 125 -5.26 -8.88 -11.02
C HIS A 125 -6.12 -8.12 -9.98
N ASN A 126 -7.35 -7.79 -10.35
CA ASN A 126 -8.39 -7.29 -9.44
C ASN A 126 -8.14 -5.96 -8.68
N CYS A 127 -7.28 -5.09 -9.23
CA CYS A 127 -6.88 -3.83 -8.61
C CYS A 127 -7.94 -2.73 -8.59
N GLY A 128 -8.97 -2.75 -9.45
CA GLY A 128 -9.96 -1.67 -9.54
C GLY A 128 -9.37 -0.28 -9.85
N CYS A 129 -8.11 -0.20 -10.27
CA CYS A 129 -7.40 1.04 -10.57
C CYS A 129 -7.61 1.55 -12.01
N GLY A 130 -8.34 0.80 -12.85
CA GLY A 130 -8.65 1.21 -14.23
C GLY A 130 -7.43 1.28 -15.16
N CYS A 131 -6.42 0.43 -14.92
CA CYS A 131 -5.25 0.25 -15.77
C CYS A 131 -5.57 -0.30 -17.17
#